data_AF-A0A8A0RSH6-F1
#
_entry.id   AF-A0A8A0RSH6-F1
#
_cell.length_a   1.000
_cell.length_b   1.000
_cell.length_c   1.000
_cell.angle_alpha   90.00
_cell.angle_beta   90.00
_cell.angle_gamma   90.00
#
_symmetry.space_group_name_H-M   'P 1'
#
loop_
_entity.id
_entity.type
_entity.pdbx_description
1 polymer ?
#
loop_
_entity_poly.entity_id
_entity_poly.type
_entity_poly.pdbx_seq_one_letter_code
_entity_poly.pdbx_strand_id
1 'polypeptide(L)'
;MKYLRKKLLGIVFVDSGSLIVTDPCYISQWQQKGSNPAELHFWGRDEDTLAAYLKKQGQFFKVKKRNSYYSVRHKDYSAEYLQEYLNQIITEKNWLVITDVVEDSVINRAYDIRCSNDMGGQVEDLNGNPGLGVIFSSGLGDGAYGVWAYYTKLPDWGERIAKVEIQLIDEDN
;
A
#
# COMPACT_ATOMS: atom_id res chain seq x y z
N MET A 1 9.40 -29.90 -12.25
CA MET A 1 9.32 -29.34 -13.62
C MET A 1 10.74 -29.12 -14.13
N LYS A 2 11.09 -29.55 -15.35
CA LYS A 2 12.44 -29.31 -15.91
C LYS A 2 12.42 -28.04 -16.75
N TYR A 3 13.30 -27.08 -16.44
CA TYR A 3 13.47 -25.87 -17.25
C TYR A 3 14.37 -26.17 -18.45
N LEU A 4 14.06 -25.54 -19.59
CA LEU A 4 14.80 -25.66 -20.85
C LEU A 4 16.04 -24.77 -20.86
N ARG A 5 15.91 -23.53 -20.38
CA ARG A 5 16.99 -22.54 -20.35
C ARG A 5 16.75 -21.47 -19.28
N LYS A 6 17.84 -20.91 -18.76
CA LYS A 6 17.89 -19.70 -17.91
C LYS A 6 18.37 -18.53 -18.77
N LYS A 7 17.74 -17.35 -18.65
CA LYS A 7 18.17 -16.12 -19.35
C LYS A 7 18.02 -14.92 -18.42
N LEU A 8 19.03 -14.06 -18.42
CA LEU A 8 18.96 -12.74 -17.78
C LEU A 8 17.97 -11.88 -18.58
N LEU A 9 16.88 -11.45 -17.93
CA LEU A 9 15.92 -10.52 -18.53
C LEU A 9 16.42 -9.08 -18.45
N GLY A 10 17.08 -8.74 -17.35
CA GLY A 10 17.60 -7.40 -17.11
C GLY A 10 18.17 -7.27 -15.71
N ILE A 11 18.53 -6.04 -15.36
CA ILE A 11 19.07 -5.66 -14.06
C ILE A 11 18.14 -4.62 -13.45
N VAL A 12 17.82 -4.76 -12.17
CA VAL A 12 17.08 -3.74 -11.41
C VAL A 12 18.04 -3.11 -10.40
N PHE A 13 18.21 -1.80 -10.52
CA PHE A 13 18.93 -1.00 -9.53
C PHE A 13 17.98 -0.64 -8.39
N VAL A 14 18.44 -0.75 -7.15
CA VAL A 14 17.65 -0.49 -5.96
C VAL A 14 18.32 0.58 -5.14
N ASP A 15 17.57 1.66 -4.87
CA ASP A 15 17.98 2.80 -4.01
C ASP A 15 17.10 2.86 -2.74
N SER A 16 15.82 2.50 -2.87
CA SER A 16 14.85 2.51 -1.76
C SER A 16 14.99 1.34 -0.78
N GLY A 17 15.97 0.46 -0.98
CA GLY A 17 16.10 -0.82 -0.27
C GLY A 17 14.89 -1.76 -0.46
N SER A 18 14.07 -1.56 -1.50
CA SER A 18 12.81 -2.29 -1.69
C SER A 18 12.58 -2.63 -3.17
N LEU A 19 11.94 -3.77 -3.42
CA LEU A 19 11.53 -4.20 -4.75
C LEU A 19 10.06 -4.62 -4.75
N ILE A 20 9.41 -4.43 -5.90
CA ILE A 20 8.02 -4.83 -6.09
C ILE A 20 7.82 -5.61 -7.38
N VAL A 21 6.98 -6.64 -7.30
CA VAL A 21 6.40 -7.33 -8.45
C VAL A 21 4.92 -6.97 -8.54
N THR A 22 4.51 -6.33 -9.63
CA THR A 22 3.14 -5.85 -9.88
C THR A 22 2.73 -6.12 -11.31
N ASP A 23 1.44 -6.26 -11.55
CA ASP A 23 0.89 -6.16 -12.91
C ASP A 23 1.06 -4.70 -13.39
N PRO A 24 1.59 -4.47 -14.60
CA PRO A 24 1.73 -3.12 -15.16
C PRO A 24 0.42 -2.33 -15.23
N CYS A 25 -0.73 -3.00 -15.39
CA CYS A 25 -2.04 -2.34 -15.43
C CYS A 25 -2.39 -1.62 -14.13
N TYR A 26 -1.75 -1.98 -13.01
CA TYR A 26 -1.98 -1.33 -11.72
C TYR A 26 -1.05 -0.15 -11.46
N ILE A 27 -0.01 0.10 -12.27
CA ILE A 27 0.99 1.17 -12.05
C ILE A 27 0.34 2.54 -11.82
N SER A 28 -0.76 2.85 -12.49
CA SER A 28 -1.49 4.12 -12.29
C SER A 28 -2.04 4.28 -10.86
N GLN A 29 -2.38 3.18 -10.19
CA GLN A 29 -2.85 3.18 -8.80
C GLN A 29 -1.73 3.44 -7.80
N TRP A 30 -0.46 3.30 -8.21
CA TRP A 30 0.72 3.63 -7.41
C TRP A 30 1.06 5.12 -7.43
N GLN A 31 0.51 5.89 -8.38
CA GLN A 31 0.81 7.31 -8.51
C GLN A 31 0.02 8.16 -7.52
N GLN A 32 0.76 8.88 -6.69
CA GLN A 32 0.30 9.67 -5.52
C GLN A 32 -0.57 10.92 -5.82
N LYS A 33 -1.04 11.18 -7.05
CA LYS A 33 -1.69 12.48 -7.31
C LYS A 33 -3.17 12.54 -6.93
N GLY A 34 -3.40 12.99 -5.70
CA GLY A 34 -4.50 13.91 -5.32
C GLY A 34 -5.93 13.42 -5.53
N SER A 35 -6.19 12.12 -5.53
CA SER A 35 -7.49 11.59 -5.94
C SER A 35 -7.98 10.34 -5.19
N ASN A 36 -7.56 10.13 -3.94
CA ASN A 36 -8.11 9.05 -3.12
C ASN A 36 -8.79 9.57 -1.85
N PRO A 37 -9.86 8.90 -1.37
CA PRO A 37 -10.59 9.31 -0.19
C PRO A 37 -9.67 9.11 1.02
N ALA A 38 -8.96 10.18 1.39
CA ALA A 38 -7.97 10.07 2.43
C ALA A 38 -8.63 9.68 3.74
N GLU A 39 -7.88 8.88 4.46
CA GLU A 39 -8.18 8.57 5.83
C GLU A 39 -7.78 9.77 6.67
N LEU A 40 -8.77 10.34 7.36
CA LEU A 40 -8.52 11.39 8.32
C LEU A 40 -8.41 10.75 9.70
N HIS A 41 -7.32 11.05 10.38
CA HIS A 41 -7.13 10.66 11.76
C HIS A 41 -7.67 11.77 12.65
N PHE A 42 -8.32 11.39 13.74
CA PHE A 42 -8.70 12.36 14.76
C PHE A 42 -8.54 11.79 16.16
N TRP A 43 -8.15 12.66 17.09
CA TRP A 43 -7.97 12.34 18.49
C TRP A 43 -8.22 13.57 19.35
N GLY A 44 -8.45 13.36 20.64
CA GLY A 44 -8.64 14.46 21.59
C GLY A 44 -9.62 14.12 22.70
N ARG A 45 -10.01 15.13 23.47
CA ARG A 45 -10.90 14.95 24.63
C ARG A 45 -12.27 14.42 24.21
N ASP A 46 -12.80 14.92 23.09
CA ASP A 46 -14.15 14.62 22.62
C ASP A 46 -14.16 13.63 21.43
N GLU A 47 -13.11 12.83 21.27
CA GLU A 47 -12.95 11.91 20.14
C GLU A 47 -14.05 10.84 20.07
N ASP A 48 -14.45 10.26 21.20
CA ASP A 48 -15.52 9.25 21.24
C ASP A 48 -16.87 9.88 20.85
N THR A 49 -17.09 11.14 21.25
CA THR A 49 -18.29 11.91 20.91
C THR A 49 -18.37 12.17 19.40
N LEU A 50 -17.27 12.62 18.79
CA LEU A 50 -17.19 12.80 17.33
C LEU A 50 -17.37 11.46 16.61
N ALA A 51 -16.71 10.40 17.06
CA ALA A 51 -16.84 9.07 16.46
C ALA A 51 -18.29 8.55 16.50
N ALA A 52 -18.98 8.73 17.63
CA ALA A 52 -20.39 8.37 17.77
C ALA A 52 -21.29 9.23 16.88
N TYR A 53 -21.00 10.53 16.75
CA TYR A 53 -21.71 11.43 15.85
C TYR A 53 -21.59 10.96 14.39
N LEU A 54 -20.38 10.69 13.92
CA LEU A 54 -20.12 10.28 12.54
C LEU A 54 -20.74 8.91 12.22
N LYS A 55 -20.69 7.95 13.15
CA LYS A 55 -21.35 6.64 12.98
C LYS A 55 -22.88 6.77 12.84
N LYS A 56 -23.50 7.77 13.49
CA LYS A 56 -24.95 8.04 13.37
C LYS A 56 -25.34 8.62 12.00
N GLN A 57 -24.43 9.29 11.31
CA GLN A 57 -24.66 9.83 9.96
C GLN A 57 -24.76 8.74 8.88
N GLY A 58 -24.57 7.47 9.25
CA GLY A 58 -24.88 6.31 8.41
C GLY A 58 -23.74 5.92 7.46
N GLN A 59 -24.13 5.24 6.37
CA GLN A 59 -23.24 4.47 5.49
C GLN A 59 -22.13 5.25 4.77
N PHE A 60 -22.14 6.58 4.85
CA PHE A 60 -21.17 7.43 4.16
C PHE A 60 -19.84 7.53 4.92
N PHE A 61 -19.86 7.43 6.25
CA PHE A 61 -18.67 7.47 7.09
C PHE A 61 -18.26 6.07 7.56
N LYS A 62 -17.02 5.68 7.28
CA LYS A 62 -16.39 4.48 7.85
C LYS A 62 -15.44 4.90 8.96
N VAL A 63 -15.88 4.78 10.22
CA VAL A 63 -15.09 5.15 11.41
C VAL A 63 -14.53 3.91 12.09
N LYS A 64 -13.20 3.86 12.32
CA LYS A 64 -12.51 2.76 13.01
C LYS A 64 -11.73 3.29 14.21
N LYS A 65 -11.81 2.63 15.37
CA LYS A 65 -10.92 2.91 16.51
C LYS A 65 -9.56 2.26 16.26
N ARG A 66 -8.49 2.98 16.57
CA ARG A 66 -7.10 2.51 16.67
C ARG A 66 -6.59 2.75 18.10
N ASN A 67 -5.39 2.26 18.41
CA ASN A 67 -4.85 2.30 19.76
C ASN A 67 -4.82 3.71 20.38
N SER A 68 -4.50 4.74 19.59
CA SER A 68 -4.33 6.13 20.08
C SER A 68 -5.16 7.18 19.35
N TYR A 69 -6.00 6.79 18.38
CA TYR A 69 -6.80 7.70 17.58
C TYR A 69 -8.01 6.98 16.97
N TYR A 70 -8.89 7.75 16.34
CA TYR A 70 -9.88 7.24 15.40
C TYR A 70 -9.48 7.57 13.98
N SER A 71 -9.80 6.66 13.07
CA SER A 71 -9.70 6.94 11.64
C SER A 71 -11.08 7.00 11.00
N VAL A 72 -11.25 7.92 10.06
CA VAL A 72 -12.49 8.08 9.31
C VAL A 72 -12.20 8.23 7.84
N ARG A 73 -13.02 7.54 7.03
CA ARG A 73 -13.12 7.78 5.59
C ARG A 73 -14.54 8.15 5.23
N HIS A 74 -14.69 8.99 4.22
CA HIS A 74 -15.97 9.28 3.59
C HIS A 74 -15.98 8.74 2.16
N LYS A 75 -17.12 8.21 1.71
CA LYS A 75 -17.22 7.59 0.38
C LYS A 75 -16.94 8.59 -0.75
N ASP A 76 -17.41 9.82 -0.61
CA ASP A 76 -17.48 10.79 -1.69
C ASP A 76 -16.61 12.04 -1.46
N TYR A 77 -15.95 12.18 -0.30
CA TYR A 77 -15.16 13.39 0.01
C TYR A 77 -13.66 13.13 -0.18
N SER A 78 -12.95 14.16 -0.65
CA SER A 78 -11.49 14.21 -0.56
C SER A 78 -11.05 14.39 0.89
N ALA A 79 -9.75 14.22 1.14
CA ALA A 79 -9.12 14.43 2.44
C ALA A 79 -9.42 15.81 3.03
N GLU A 80 -9.17 16.81 2.18
CA GLU A 80 -9.15 18.22 2.51
C GLU A 80 -10.58 18.66 2.77
N TYR A 81 -11.50 18.26 1.89
CA TYR A 81 -12.92 18.56 2.07
C TYR A 81 -13.50 17.88 3.32
N LEU A 82 -13.09 16.62 3.59
CA LEU A 82 -13.48 15.93 4.81
C LEU A 82 -12.92 16.63 6.06
N GLN A 83 -11.67 17.09 6.02
CA GLN A 83 -11.04 17.81 7.12
C GLN A 83 -11.75 19.15 7.38
N GLU A 84 -12.02 19.94 6.34
CA GLU A 84 -12.77 21.19 6.44
C GLU A 84 -14.17 20.96 7.03
N TYR A 85 -14.89 19.97 6.50
CA TYR A 85 -16.22 19.59 7.00
C TYR A 85 -16.20 19.20 8.49
N LEU A 86 -15.25 18.37 8.91
CA LEU A 86 -15.13 17.97 10.31
C LEU A 86 -14.71 19.13 11.21
N ASN A 87 -13.78 19.98 10.78
CA ASN A 87 -13.35 21.15 11.54
C ASN A 87 -14.48 22.14 11.75
N GLN A 88 -15.37 22.32 10.77
CA GLN A 88 -16.57 23.11 10.94
C GLN A 88 -17.47 22.55 12.04
N ILE A 89 -17.76 21.25 12.02
CA ILE A 89 -18.57 20.60 13.06
C ILE A 89 -17.92 20.70 14.44
N ILE A 90 -16.63 20.41 14.53
CA ILE A 90 -15.86 20.46 15.78
C ILE A 90 -15.94 21.87 16.38
N THR A 91 -15.78 22.90 15.55
CA THR A 91 -15.89 24.30 15.96
C THR A 91 -17.31 24.66 16.40
N GLU A 92 -18.33 24.33 15.61
CA GLU A 92 -19.74 24.60 15.90
C GLU A 92 -20.23 23.91 17.19
N LYS A 93 -19.71 22.71 17.47
CA LYS A 93 -20.06 21.93 18.67
C LYS A 93 -19.13 22.22 19.86
N ASN A 94 -18.11 23.05 19.69
CA ASN A 94 -17.09 23.35 20.68
C ASN A 94 -16.42 22.08 21.25
N TRP A 95 -16.10 21.14 20.36
CA TRP A 95 -15.38 19.91 20.71
C TRP A 95 -13.87 20.13 20.66
N LEU A 96 -13.14 19.49 21.57
CA LEU A 96 -11.68 19.52 21.62
C LEU A 96 -11.13 18.27 20.93
N VAL A 97 -11.09 18.33 19.60
CA VAL A 97 -10.59 17.28 18.72
C VAL A 97 -9.60 17.88 17.74
N ILE A 98 -8.50 17.17 17.52
CA ILE A 98 -7.52 17.46 16.47
C ILE A 98 -7.80 16.50 15.33
N THR A 99 -7.75 17.02 14.10
CA THR A 99 -7.84 16.23 12.87
C THR A 99 -6.55 16.33 12.08
N ASP A 100 -6.10 15.23 11.53
CA ASP A 100 -4.92 15.18 10.67
C ASP A 100 -5.22 14.35 9.42
N VAL A 101 -4.83 14.88 8.27
CA VAL A 101 -5.00 14.17 6.99
C VAL A 101 -3.85 13.19 6.87
N VAL A 102 -4.19 11.90 6.77
CA VAL A 102 -3.21 10.89 6.42
C VAL A 102 -3.31 10.63 4.93
N GLU A 103 -2.26 11.02 4.23
CA GLU A 103 -2.03 10.60 2.85
C GLU A 103 -1.75 9.08 2.83
N ASP A 104 -2.83 8.30 2.87
CA ASP A 104 -2.77 6.87 2.69
C ASP A 104 -2.61 6.57 1.21
N SER A 105 -1.35 6.45 0.79
CA SER A 105 -0.98 6.08 -0.56
C SER A 105 -0.58 4.61 -0.61
N VAL A 106 -0.86 3.96 -1.75
CA VAL A 106 -0.45 2.57 -1.99
C VAL A 106 1.05 2.40 -1.75
N ILE A 107 1.86 3.42 -2.07
CA ILE A 107 3.30 3.40 -1.83
C ILE A 107 3.66 3.42 -0.33
N ASN A 108 2.96 4.19 0.50
CA ASN A 108 3.18 4.20 1.95
C ASN A 108 2.84 2.83 2.56
N ARG A 109 1.69 2.26 2.18
CA ARG A 109 1.30 0.91 2.62
C ARG A 109 2.33 -0.15 2.22
N ALA A 110 2.88 -0.03 1.02
CA ALA A 110 3.90 -0.96 0.56
C ALA A 110 5.17 -0.86 1.42
N TYR A 111 5.62 0.36 1.78
CA TYR A 111 6.74 0.52 2.70
C TYR A 111 6.46 -0.06 4.09
N ASP A 112 5.25 0.13 4.63
CA ASP A 112 4.87 -0.46 5.92
C ASP A 112 4.93 -2.00 5.89
N ILE A 113 4.42 -2.62 4.81
CA ILE A 113 4.48 -4.07 4.62
C ILE A 113 5.94 -4.55 4.56
N ARG A 114 6.80 -3.83 3.83
CA ARG A 114 8.22 -4.14 3.74
C ARG A 114 8.92 -4.07 5.10
N CYS A 115 8.48 -3.18 6.00
CA CYS A 115 9.01 -3.05 7.35
C CYS A 115 8.46 -4.08 8.35
N SER A 116 7.59 -5.00 7.91
CA SER A 116 7.12 -6.11 8.74
C SER A 116 8.24 -7.12 9.06
N ASN A 117 7.97 -8.02 10.01
CA ASN A 117 8.91 -9.07 10.40
C ASN A 117 9.29 -10.02 9.25
N ASP A 118 8.37 -10.21 8.29
CA ASP A 118 8.59 -11.05 7.12
C ASP A 118 9.36 -10.31 6.01
N MET A 119 9.68 -9.03 6.23
CA MET A 119 10.42 -8.15 5.31
C MET A 119 9.76 -8.02 3.93
N GLY A 120 8.44 -8.22 3.85
CA GLY A 120 7.69 -8.18 2.61
C GLY A 120 6.29 -8.73 2.77
N GLY A 121 5.50 -8.68 1.69
CA GLY A 121 4.14 -9.16 1.70
C GLY A 121 3.30 -8.64 0.53
N GLN A 122 2.04 -9.06 0.53
CA GLN A 122 1.08 -8.68 -0.48
C GLN A 122 0.56 -7.27 -0.26
N VAL A 123 0.58 -6.45 -1.30
CA VAL A 123 0.02 -5.10 -1.30
C VAL A 123 -1.44 -5.15 -1.71
N GLU A 124 -2.28 -4.58 -0.85
CA GLU A 124 -3.70 -4.41 -1.06
C GLU A 124 -4.01 -3.08 -1.77
N ASP A 125 -5.09 -3.07 -2.54
CA ASP A 125 -5.67 -1.83 -3.03
C ASP A 125 -6.21 -0.97 -1.89
N LEU A 126 -6.67 0.23 -2.23
CA LEU A 126 -7.16 1.16 -1.21
C LEU A 126 -8.43 0.69 -0.49
N ASN A 127 -9.16 -0.24 -1.10
CA ASN A 127 -10.33 -0.89 -0.53
C ASN A 127 -9.97 -2.11 0.36
N GLY A 128 -8.71 -2.50 0.40
CA GLY A 128 -8.23 -3.67 1.14
C GLY A 128 -8.30 -4.97 0.33
N ASN A 129 -8.45 -4.90 -0.99
CA ASN A 129 -8.45 -6.09 -1.82
C ASN A 129 -7.02 -6.50 -2.17
N PRO A 130 -6.66 -7.79 -2.03
CA PRO A 130 -5.34 -8.28 -2.42
C PRO A 130 -5.15 -8.22 -3.94
N GLY A 131 -3.92 -8.02 -4.40
CA GLY A 131 -3.55 -8.28 -5.81
C GLY A 131 -2.84 -7.14 -6.54
N LEU A 132 -2.57 -6.01 -5.88
CA LEU A 132 -1.80 -4.94 -6.52
C LEU A 132 -0.36 -5.35 -6.78
N GLY A 133 0.24 -6.10 -5.86
CA GLY A 133 1.59 -6.61 -6.05
C GLY A 133 2.12 -7.27 -4.79
N VAL A 134 3.40 -7.63 -4.85
CA VAL A 134 4.16 -8.14 -3.71
C VAL A 134 5.40 -7.28 -3.57
N ILE A 135 5.56 -6.66 -2.40
CA ILE A 135 6.73 -5.85 -2.05
C ILE A 135 7.60 -6.62 -1.07
N PHE A 136 8.92 -6.42 -1.15
CA PHE A 136 9.88 -6.99 -0.20
C PHE A 136 11.13 -6.12 -0.11
N SER A 137 11.84 -6.24 1.01
CA SER A 137 13.16 -5.65 1.20
C SER A 137 14.14 -6.25 0.20
N SER A 138 14.89 -5.40 -0.51
CA SER A 138 16.06 -5.87 -1.24
C SER A 138 17.15 -6.25 -0.23
N GLY A 139 17.92 -7.30 -0.50
CA GLY A 139 18.94 -7.83 0.43
C GLY A 139 19.85 -6.75 1.01
N LEU A 140 20.81 -6.28 0.20
CA LEU A 140 21.63 -5.11 0.56
C LEU A 140 21.03 -3.85 -0.09
N GLY A 141 21.04 -2.73 0.63
CA GLY A 141 20.69 -1.44 0.03
C GLY A 141 21.62 -1.08 -1.14
N ASP A 142 21.18 -0.20 -2.04
CA ASP A 142 22.02 0.38 -3.10
C ASP A 142 22.67 -0.64 -4.05
N GLY A 143 21.92 -1.69 -4.38
CA GLY A 143 22.37 -2.83 -5.18
C GLY A 143 21.88 -2.85 -6.63
N ALA A 144 22.52 -3.67 -7.46
CA ALA A 144 22.10 -3.98 -8.82
C ALA A 144 21.83 -5.48 -8.94
N TYR A 145 20.56 -5.86 -9.07
CA TYR A 145 20.11 -7.24 -9.00
C TYR A 145 19.67 -7.78 -10.36
N GLY A 146 20.21 -8.94 -10.74
CA GLY A 146 19.81 -9.62 -11.97
C GLY A 146 18.43 -10.26 -11.84
N VAL A 147 17.56 -10.01 -12.81
CA VAL A 147 16.25 -10.67 -12.94
C VAL A 147 16.37 -11.79 -13.95
N TRP A 148 16.26 -13.04 -13.50
CA TRP A 148 16.44 -14.22 -14.31
C TRP A 148 15.11 -14.89 -14.61
N ALA A 149 14.92 -15.32 -15.85
CA ALA A 149 13.78 -16.14 -16.25
C ALA A 149 14.22 -17.56 -16.58
N TYR A 150 13.42 -18.52 -16.12
CA TYR A 150 13.53 -19.93 -16.44
C TYR A 150 12.38 -20.32 -17.36
N TYR A 151 12.70 -20.87 -18.52
CA TYR A 151 11.73 -21.18 -19.56
C TYR A 151 11.37 -22.66 -19.54
N THR A 152 10.13 -22.98 -19.89
CA THR A 152 9.64 -24.34 -20.13
C THR A 152 8.89 -24.38 -21.45
N LYS A 153 8.61 -25.58 -21.97
CA LYS A 153 7.70 -25.77 -23.10
C LYS A 153 6.45 -26.50 -22.63
N LEU A 154 5.31 -25.86 -22.80
CA LEU A 154 4.01 -26.45 -22.54
C LEU A 154 3.45 -27.02 -23.86
N PRO A 155 2.77 -28.19 -23.83
CA PRO A 155 2.31 -28.88 -25.04
C PRO A 155 1.54 -27.98 -26.02
N ASP A 156 0.55 -27.24 -25.54
CA ASP A 156 -0.34 -26.43 -26.40
C ASP A 156 0.04 -24.95 -26.49
N TRP A 157 0.98 -24.50 -25.66
CA TRP A 157 1.31 -23.08 -25.52
C TRP A 157 2.71 -22.73 -26.02
N GLY A 158 3.57 -23.72 -26.27
CA GLY A 158 4.95 -23.49 -26.69
C GLY A 158 5.84 -23.03 -25.54
N GLU A 159 6.89 -22.25 -25.85
CA GLU A 159 7.85 -21.79 -24.84
C GLU A 159 7.24 -20.66 -23.97
N ARG A 160 7.34 -20.80 -22.64
CA ARG A 160 6.85 -19.82 -21.66
C ARG A 160 7.84 -19.65 -20.51
N ILE A 161 7.85 -18.46 -19.90
CA ILE A 161 8.50 -18.25 -18.62
C ILE A 161 7.72 -19.02 -17.56
N ALA A 162 8.41 -19.91 -16.84
CA ALA A 162 7.82 -20.74 -15.79
C ALA A 162 8.24 -20.29 -14.38
N LYS A 163 9.35 -19.58 -14.27
CA LYS A 163 9.85 -18.98 -13.02
C LYS A 163 10.61 -17.70 -13.33
N VAL A 164 10.43 -16.70 -12.50
CA VAL A 164 11.32 -15.54 -12.39
C VAL A 164 12.04 -15.62 -11.05
N GLU A 165 13.31 -15.24 -11.04
CA GLU A 165 14.17 -15.29 -9.86
C GLU A 165 15.01 -14.01 -9.79
N ILE A 166 15.10 -13.47 -8.59
CA ILE A 166 16.00 -12.38 -8.24
C ILE A 166 16.83 -12.88 -7.06
N GLN A 167 18.13 -13.04 -7.26
CA GLN A 167 19.03 -13.42 -6.19
C GLN A 167 19.56 -12.15 -5.53
N LEU A 168 19.17 -11.93 -4.28
CA LEU A 168 19.45 -10.69 -3.54
C LEU A 168 20.73 -10.79 -2.70
N ILE A 169 21.06 -11.98 -2.21
CA ILE A 169 22.28 -12.28 -1.47
C ILE A 169 22.78 -13.61 -2.01
N ASP A 170 24.08 -13.70 -2.28
CA ASP A 170 24.72 -14.94 -2.71
C ASP A 170 25.16 -15.78 -1.51
N GLU A 171 25.26 -17.11 -1.69
CA GLU A 171 25.60 -18.06 -0.60
C GLU A 171 26.99 -17.81 0.02
N ASP A 172 27.86 -17.11 -0.70
CA ASP A 172 29.23 -16.76 -0.29
C ASP A 172 29.33 -15.40 0.47
N ASN A 173 28.20 -14.74 0.79
CA ASN A 173 28.19 -13.53 1.62
C ASN A 173 28.13 -13.82 3.12
#